data_AF-A0A067SNC9-F1
#
_entry.id   AF-A0A067SNC9-F1
#
_cell.length_a   1.000
_cell.length_b   1.000
_cell.length_c   1.000
_cell.angle_alpha   90.00
_cell.angle_beta   90.00
_cell.angle_gamma   90.00
#
_symmetry.space_group_name_H-M   'P 1'
#
loop_
_entity.id
_entity.type
_entity.pdbx_description
1 polymer ?
#
loop_
_entity_poly.entity_id
_entity_poly.type
_entity_poly.pdbx_seq_one_letter_code
_entity_poly.pdbx_strand_id
1 'polypeptide(L)' 'TLIEWSGGRPPFFLVIVPGNNPTSAPLENLGVQSGRSTIWNTNLAAGTDIAFVLRDSTGALAFSASLVIQA' A
#
# COMPACT_ATOMS: atom_id res chain seq x y z
N THR A 1 -1.04 -11.88 2.39
CA THR A 1 -0.07 -11.11 3.18
C THR A 1 -0.78 -10.12 4.07
N LEU A 2 -0.43 -10.08 5.36
CA LEU A 2 -0.94 -9.07 6.29
C LEU A 2 -0.14 -7.78 6.11
N ILE A 3 -0.84 -6.66 5.92
CA ILE A 3 -0.26 -5.32 5.88
C ILE A 3 -0.79 -4.55 7.08
N GLU A 4 0.10 -3.93 7.86
CA GLU A 4 -0.24 -3.18 9.05
C GLU A 4 0.46 -1.82 9.04
N TRP A 5 -0.18 -0.82 9.64
CA TRP A 5 0.39 0.51 9.82
C TRP A 5 0.04 1.07 11.20
N SER A 6 0.68 2.17 11.57
CA SER A 6 0.41 2.87 12.83
C SER A 6 0.28 4.38 12.58
N GLY A 7 -0.40 5.08 13.50
CA GLY A 7 -0.71 6.51 13.35
C GLY A 7 -1.88 6.80 12.39
N GLY A 8 -2.03 8.09 12.08
CA GLY A 8 -3.07 8.61 11.17
C GLY A 8 -4.51 8.49 11.69
N ARG A 9 -5.47 8.92 10.86
CA ARG A 9 -6.91 8.86 11.17
C ARG A 9 -7.70 8.16 10.05
N PRO A 10 -8.58 7.19 10.37
CA PRO A 10 -9.42 6.56 9.36
C PRO A 10 -10.43 7.56 8.75
N PRO A 11 -11.01 7.25 7.58
CA PRO A 11 -10.64 6.15 6.69
C PRO A 11 -9.23 6.28 6.10
N PHE A 12 -8.61 5.13 5.83
CA PHE A 12 -7.34 5.04 5.11
C PHE A 12 -7.54 4.52 3.69
N PHE A 13 -6.87 5.10 2.73
CA PHE A 13 -6.85 4.67 1.33
C PHE A 13 -5.48 4.07 1.04
N LEU A 14 -5.43 2.78 0.73
CA LEU A 14 -4.19 2.05 0.50
C LEU A 14 -4.07 1.65 -0.96
N VAL A 15 -2.96 1.97 -1.58
CA VAL A 15 -2.63 1.57 -2.95
C VAL A 15 -1.23 0.98 -3.02
N ILE A 16 -1.02 0.12 -4.02
CA ILE A 16 0.29 -0.44 -4.39
C ILE A 16 0.77 0.28 -5.64
N VAL A 17 2.01 0.73 -5.64
CA VAL A 17 2.67 1.47 -6.72
C VAL A 17 4.02 0.79 -7.05
N PRO A 18 4.64 1.09 -8.20
CA PRO A 18 6.01 0.67 -8.49
C PRO A 18 6.98 1.19 -7.42
N GLY A 19 7.86 0.32 -6.92
CA GLY A 19 8.79 0.66 -5.83
C GLY A 19 9.75 1.81 -6.16
N ASN A 20 10.10 1.96 -7.43
CA ASN A 20 10.99 3.02 -7.93
C ASN A 20 10.26 4.34 -8.28
N ASN A 21 8.92 4.37 -8.29
CA ASN A 21 8.15 5.57 -8.62
C ASN A 21 6.80 5.62 -7.87
N PRO A 22 6.80 6.08 -6.61
CA PRO A 22 5.60 6.10 -5.79
C PRO A 22 4.55 7.14 -6.19
N THR A 23 4.84 7.98 -7.20
CA THR A 23 3.90 8.97 -7.76
C THR A 23 3.22 8.51 -9.04
N SER A 24 3.57 7.32 -9.55
CA SER A 24 2.93 6.79 -10.75
C SER A 24 1.50 6.34 -10.48
N ALA A 25 0.80 5.94 -11.54
CA ALA A 25 -0.47 5.23 -11.40
C ALA A 25 -0.28 3.98 -10.51
N PRO A 26 -1.24 3.68 -9.61
CA PRO A 26 -1.24 2.45 -8.84
C PRO A 26 -1.22 1.20 -9.72
N LEU A 27 -0.40 0.22 -9.35
CA LEU A 27 -0.46 -1.14 -9.85
C LEU A 27 -1.73 -1.84 -9.36
N GLU A 28 -2.12 -1.56 -8.10
CA GLU A 28 -3.32 -2.10 -7.49
C GLU A 28 -3.88 -1.13 -6.45
N ASN A 29 -5.21 -1.10 -6.31
CA ASN A 29 -5.91 -0.33 -5.29
C ASN A 29 -6.52 -1.30 -4.27
N LEU A 30 -6.05 -1.25 -3.03
CA LEU A 30 -6.56 -2.09 -1.93
C LEU A 30 -7.78 -1.47 -1.23
N GLY A 31 -8.26 -0.32 -1.71
CA GLY A 31 -9.49 0.30 -1.29
C GLY A 31 -9.40 1.08 0.02
N VAL A 32 -10.57 1.26 0.64
CA VAL A 32 -10.74 2.04 1.88
C VAL A 32 -10.74 1.11 3.07
N GLN A 33 -9.96 1.46 4.09
CA GLN A 33 -9.77 0.70 5.32
C GLN A 33 -10.21 1.55 6.51
N SER A 34 -11.05 0.99 7.38
CA SER A 34 -11.42 1.62 8.67
C SER A 34 -10.47 1.24 9.80
N GLY A 35 -9.83 0.07 9.68
CA GLY A 35 -8.80 -0.44 10.58
C GLY A 35 -7.39 0.02 10.22
N ARG A 36 -6.40 -0.46 10.97
CA ARG A 36 -4.97 -0.22 10.72
C ARG A 36 -4.26 -1.39 10.05
N SER A 37 -5.03 -2.32 9.50
CA SER A 37 -4.51 -3.47 8.81
C SER A 37 -5.46 -3.92 7.72
N THR A 38 -4.92 -4.62 6.73
CA THR A 38 -5.69 -5.31 5.70
C THR A 38 -4.97 -6.58 5.26
N ILE A 39 -5.74 -7.52 4.72
CA ILE A 39 -5.19 -8.71 4.07
C ILE A 39 -5.11 -8.45 2.58
N TRP A 40 -3.89 -8.43 2.07
CA TRP A 40 -3.66 -8.44 0.63
C TRP A 40 -3.56 -9.88 0.12
N ASN A 41 -4.44 -10.23 -0.80
CA ASN A 41 -4.34 -11.45 -1.59
C ASN A 41 -3.31 -11.21 -2.69
N THR A 42 -2.02 -11.40 -2.38
CA THR A 42 -0.91 -11.16 -3.30
C THR A 42 -1.17 -11.81 -4.66
N ASN A 43 -1.41 -10.97 -5.66
CA ASN A 43 -1.82 -11.34 -7.02
C ASN A 43 -0.87 -10.76 -8.09
N LEU A 44 0.10 -9.95 -7.68
CA LEU A 44 1.17 -9.45 -8.54
C LEU A 44 2.28 -10.50 -8.67
N ALA A 45 2.96 -10.51 -9.83
CA ALA A 45 3.96 -11.51 -10.14
C ALA A 45 5.19 -11.41 -9.22
N ALA A 46 5.78 -12.56 -8.88
CA ALA A 46 7.08 -12.60 -8.21
C ALA A 46 8.14 -11.84 -9.01
N GLY A 47 9.05 -11.15 -8.30
CA GLY A 47 10.05 -10.26 -8.89
C GLY A 47 9.56 -8.84 -9.16
N THR A 48 8.26 -8.54 -8.99
CA THR A 48 7.74 -7.17 -9.12
C THR A 48 8.21 -6.32 -7.93
N ASP A 49 8.87 -5.19 -8.20
CA ASP A 49 9.26 -4.20 -7.20
C ASP A 49 8.11 -3.21 -6.94
N ILE A 50 7.65 -3.17 -5.69
CA ILE A 50 6.47 -2.40 -5.28
C ILE A 50 6.75 -1.54 -4.05
N ALA A 51 5.89 -0.55 -3.82
CA ALA A 51 5.75 0.13 -2.55
C ALA A 51 4.26 0.30 -2.21
N PHE A 52 3.97 0.49 -0.92
CA PHE A 52 2.65 0.81 -0.43
C PHE A 52 2.55 2.31 -0.17
N VAL A 53 1.46 2.92 -0.63
CA VAL A 53 1.11 4.32 -0.34
C VAL A 53 -0.22 4.34 0.40
N LEU A 54 -0.19 4.91 1.61
CA LEU A 54 -1.35 5.09 2.45
C LEU A 54 -1.70 6.58 2.54
N ARG A 55 -2.96 6.91 2.28
CA ARG A 55 -3.51 8.25 2.53
C ARG A 55 -4.56 8.16 3.63
N ASP A 56 -4.48 9.02 4.63
CA ASP A 56 -5.48 9.08 5.69
C ASP A 56 -6.60 10.10 5.40
N SER A 57 -7.59 10.20 6.29
CA SER A 57 -8.75 11.09 6.10
C SER A 57 -8.42 12.58 6.16
N THR A 58 -7.28 12.95 6.72
CA THR A 58 -6.77 14.33 6.73
C THR A 58 -5.98 14.66 5.47
N GLY A 59 -5.71 13.66 4.62
CA GLY A 59 -4.88 13.79 3.43
C GLY A 59 -3.39 13.57 3.68
N ALA A 60 -2.99 13.19 4.90
CA ALA A 60 -1.61 12.85 5.18
C ALA A 60 -1.21 11.57 4.44
N LEU A 61 0.01 11.53 3.92
CA LEU A 61 0.56 10.41 3.18
C LEU A 61 1.62 9.68 4.00
N ALA A 62 1.64 8.36 3.88
CA ALA A 62 2.71 7.50 4.37
C ALA A 62 3.14 6.54 3.25
N PHE A 63 4.43 6.22 3.21
CA PHE A 63 5.05 5.39 2.19
C PHE A 63 5.82 4.27 2.86
N SER A 64 5.77 3.06 2.30
CA SER A 64 6.73 2.02 2.65
C SER A 64 8.05 2.21 1.90
N ALA A 65 9.09 1.51 2.35
CA ALA A 65 10.23 1.22 1.49
C ALA A 65 9.80 0.35 0.29
N SER A 66 10.61 0.35 -0.77
CA SER A 66 10.40 -0.58 -1.89
C SER A 66 10.69 -2.02 -1.44
N LEU A 67 9.94 -2.96 -1.99
CA LEU A 67 10.09 -4.39 -1.72
C LEU A 67 9.75 -5.21 -2.95
N VAL A 68 10.44 -6.34 -3.08
CA VAL A 68 10.27 -7.26 -4.21
C VAL A 68 9.40 -8.43 -3.78
N ILE A 69 8.38 -8.73 -4.58
CA ILE A 69 7.49 -9.87 -4.34
C ILE A 69 8.26 -11.18 -4.49
N GLN A 70 8.11 -12.08 -3.53
CA GLN A 70 8.70 -13.42 -3.54
C GLN A 70 7.63 -14.49 -3.83
N ALA A 71 8.08 -15.67 -4.25
CA ALA A 71 7.26 -16.84 -4.53
C ALA A 71 6.85 -17.59 -3.25
#